data_AF-A0A1B4LIB8-F1
#
_entry.id   AF-A0A1B4LIB8-F1
#
_cell.length_a   1.000
_cell.length_b   1.000
_cell.length_c   1.000
_cell.angle_alpha   90.00
_cell.angle_beta   90.00
_cell.angle_gamma   90.00
#
_symmetry.space_group_name_H-M   'P 1'
#
loop_
_entity.id
_entity.type
_entity.pdbx_description
1 polymer ?
#
loop_
_entity_poly.entity_id
_entity_poly.type
_entity_poly.pdbx_seq_one_letter_code
_entity_poly.pdbx_strand_id
1 'polypeptide(L)'
;MNDVLCEAATAPLAINGVAFDAAAIAAEAEHHGDARDPLDAARHALAVRELLRQRAVALALIDASAPLDDAAVDALLERELTHVPQPDRADCERYYSRHAARFRRGDIVYASHVLFAVTERVPLAPLRERAQAALADVLAAPDTFEAVARASSNCPSAQVGGNLGQLLRGDTVPEFEAALFDGDALGVLPKLVNTRFGFHIVRIERRVPGAAVPFDEAAGQIAEYLAQCVRQRAMRQYVAVLAGAARIEGVAFDGASGPLVQ
;
A
#
# COMPACT_ATOMS: atom_id res chain seq x y z
N MET A 1 -7.00 20.92 -30.27
CA MET A 1 -7.54 20.33 -29.02
C MET A 1 -6.47 19.59 -28.19
N ASN A 2 -5.18 19.92 -28.36
CA ASN A 2 -4.07 19.29 -27.63
C ASN A 2 -3.36 20.21 -26.63
N ASP A 3 -3.78 21.47 -26.48
CA ASP A 3 -3.08 22.44 -25.60
C ASP A 3 -3.50 22.36 -24.13
N VAL A 4 -4.66 21.79 -23.81
CA VAL A 4 -5.20 21.82 -22.44
C VAL A 4 -4.54 20.79 -21.51
N LEU A 5 -3.88 19.76 -22.06
CA LEU A 5 -3.18 18.74 -21.27
C LEU A 5 -1.72 19.09 -20.95
N CYS A 6 -1.16 20.14 -21.57
CA CYS A 6 0.21 20.59 -21.33
C CYS A 6 0.30 21.65 -20.21
N GLU A 7 -0.78 22.38 -19.96
CA GLU A 7 -0.83 23.48 -18.98
C GLU A 7 -0.91 23.01 -17.52
N ALA A 8 -1.46 21.82 -17.26
CA ALA A 8 -1.52 21.27 -15.90
C ALA A 8 -0.15 20.80 -15.38
N ALA A 9 0.79 20.47 -16.28
CA ALA A 9 2.12 19.98 -15.93
C ALA A 9 3.09 21.08 -15.46
N THR A 10 2.77 22.35 -15.69
CA THR A 10 3.68 23.51 -15.48
C THR A 10 3.24 24.48 -14.39
N ALA A 11 2.12 24.24 -13.71
CA ALA A 11 1.68 25.11 -12.62
C ALA A 11 2.73 25.10 -11.48
N PRO A 12 3.30 26.23 -11.05
CA PRO A 12 4.24 26.27 -9.95
C PRO A 12 3.54 25.83 -8.66
N LEU A 13 4.21 25.00 -7.85
CA LEU A 13 3.73 24.65 -6.51
C LEU A 13 4.21 25.74 -5.55
N ALA A 14 3.33 26.30 -4.73
CA ALA A 14 3.72 27.25 -3.69
C ALA A 14 2.92 27.07 -2.39
N ILE A 15 3.62 27.16 -1.25
CA ILE A 15 3.06 27.02 0.10
C ILE A 15 3.43 28.24 0.93
N ASN A 16 2.45 29.08 1.26
CA ASN A 16 2.64 30.34 1.99
C ASN A 16 3.75 31.23 1.38
N GLY A 17 3.87 31.24 0.05
CA GLY A 17 4.86 32.02 -0.69
C GLY A 17 6.21 31.33 -0.92
N VAL A 18 6.43 30.12 -0.38
CA VAL A 18 7.60 29.29 -0.72
C VAL A 18 7.29 28.50 -1.98
N ALA A 19 8.00 28.80 -3.07
CA ALA A 19 7.79 28.19 -4.39
C ALA A 19 8.72 27.00 -4.61
N PHE A 20 8.20 25.97 -5.29
CA PHE A 20 8.91 24.81 -5.77
C PHE A 20 8.99 24.85 -7.28
N ASP A 21 10.19 24.71 -7.83
CA ASP A 21 10.41 24.69 -9.26
C ASP A 21 10.09 23.30 -9.86
N ALA A 22 10.01 23.26 -11.19
CA ALA A 22 9.73 22.02 -11.91
C ALA A 22 10.82 20.95 -11.68
N ALA A 23 12.07 21.36 -11.41
CA ALA A 23 13.17 20.43 -11.14
C ALA A 23 13.00 19.73 -9.79
N ALA A 24 12.60 20.45 -8.74
CA ALA A 24 12.30 19.88 -7.43
C ALA A 24 11.10 18.93 -7.48
N ILE A 25 10.06 19.29 -8.23
CA ILE A 25 8.89 18.41 -8.43
C ILE A 25 9.28 17.13 -9.18
N ALA A 26 10.07 17.26 -10.26
CA ALA A 26 10.54 16.11 -11.03
C ALA A 26 11.45 15.18 -10.20
N ALA A 27 12.39 15.74 -9.43
CA ALA A 27 13.26 14.96 -8.56
C ALA A 27 12.49 14.21 -7.46
N GLU A 28 11.46 14.83 -6.90
CA GLU A 28 10.58 14.13 -5.95
C GLU A 28 9.77 13.03 -6.66
N ALA A 29 9.27 13.26 -7.89
CA ALA A 29 8.48 12.28 -8.64
C ALA A 29 9.22 10.98 -8.96
N GLU A 30 10.56 10.99 -9.04
CA GLU A 30 11.38 9.78 -9.16
C GLU A 30 11.16 8.79 -8.00
N HIS A 31 10.75 9.29 -6.82
CA HIS A 31 10.46 8.48 -5.63
C HIS A 31 9.03 7.90 -5.63
N HIS A 32 8.18 8.29 -6.56
CA HIS A 32 6.75 7.91 -6.63
C HIS A 32 6.39 7.18 -7.94
N GLY A 33 7.34 6.46 -8.53
CA GLY A 33 7.19 5.81 -9.84
C GLY A 33 6.12 4.70 -9.92
N ASP A 34 5.64 4.21 -8.79
CA ASP A 34 4.55 3.24 -8.65
C ASP A 34 3.16 3.91 -8.53
N ALA A 35 3.12 5.22 -8.31
CA ALA A 35 1.88 5.98 -8.24
C ALA A 35 1.20 6.09 -9.61
N ARG A 36 -0.14 6.20 -9.61
CA ARG A 36 -0.93 6.42 -10.83
C ARG A 36 -0.55 7.73 -11.53
N ASP A 37 -0.22 8.74 -10.74
CA ASP A 37 0.29 10.04 -11.18
C ASP A 37 1.48 10.44 -10.27
N PRO A 38 2.73 10.15 -10.69
CA PRO A 38 3.92 10.44 -9.89
C PRO A 38 4.14 11.94 -9.65
N LEU A 39 3.72 12.81 -10.58
CA LEU A 39 3.89 14.27 -10.44
C LEU A 39 2.93 14.84 -9.42
N ASP A 40 1.68 14.39 -9.41
CA ASP A 40 0.71 14.78 -8.39
C ASP A 40 1.13 14.28 -6.99
N ALA A 41 1.59 13.03 -6.90
CA ALA A 41 2.14 12.47 -5.66
C ALA A 41 3.34 13.28 -5.14
N ALA A 42 4.25 13.66 -6.03
CA ALA A 42 5.39 14.51 -5.69
C ALA A 42 4.96 15.89 -5.18
N ARG A 43 4.02 16.55 -5.88
CA ARG A 43 3.49 17.86 -5.45
C ARG A 43 2.87 17.78 -4.06
N HIS A 44 2.09 16.73 -3.79
CA HIS A 44 1.49 16.49 -2.49
C HIS A 44 2.57 16.26 -1.41
N ALA A 45 3.57 15.41 -1.67
CA ALA A 45 4.66 15.15 -0.73
C ALA A 45 5.45 16.42 -0.38
N LEU A 46 5.81 17.23 -1.39
CA LEU A 46 6.50 18.52 -1.20
C LEU A 46 5.67 19.49 -0.36
N ALA A 47 4.38 19.60 -0.65
CA ALA A 47 3.50 20.50 0.07
C ALA A 47 3.35 20.10 1.55
N VAL A 48 3.17 18.80 1.84
CA VAL A 48 3.10 18.29 3.22
C VAL A 48 4.39 18.59 3.96
N ARG A 49 5.55 18.29 3.35
CA ARG A 49 6.87 18.54 3.94
C ARG A 49 7.06 20.02 4.29
N GLU A 50 6.63 20.92 3.42
CA GLU A 50 6.74 22.35 3.66
C GLU A 50 5.78 22.87 4.73
N LEU A 51 4.53 22.40 4.76
CA LEU A 51 3.57 22.75 5.81
C LEU A 51 4.11 22.36 7.20
N LEU A 52 4.63 21.14 7.32
CA LEU A 52 5.23 20.64 8.56
C LEU A 52 6.49 21.43 8.93
N ARG A 53 7.35 21.74 7.95
CA ARG A 53 8.57 22.54 8.18
C ARG A 53 8.24 23.94 8.68
N GLN A 54 7.30 24.64 8.05
CA GLN A 54 6.88 25.97 8.48
C GLN A 54 6.32 25.96 9.90
N ARG A 55 5.55 24.91 10.24
CA ARG A 55 5.04 24.75 11.59
C ARG A 55 6.14 24.42 12.60
N ALA A 56 7.11 23.59 12.24
CA ALA A 56 8.28 23.31 13.07
C ALA A 56 9.12 24.58 13.34
N VAL A 57 9.32 25.43 12.32
CA VAL A 57 9.98 26.75 12.46
C VAL A 57 9.16 27.67 13.37
N ALA A 58 7.85 27.75 13.18
CA ALA A 58 6.97 28.58 14.01
C ALA A 58 6.98 28.18 15.49
N LEU A 59 7.25 26.90 15.77
CA LEU A 59 7.39 26.35 17.11
C LEU A 59 8.82 26.39 17.65
N ALA A 60 9.77 26.92 16.88
CA ALA A 60 11.20 26.97 17.19
C ALA A 60 11.81 25.58 17.45
N LEU A 61 11.34 24.56 16.71
CA LEU A 61 11.91 23.21 16.72
C LEU A 61 13.10 23.07 15.77
N ILE A 62 13.11 23.87 14.70
CA ILE A 62 14.18 23.95 13.72
C ILE A 62 14.40 25.41 13.31
N ASP A 63 15.60 25.72 12.82
CA ASP A 63 15.91 27.03 12.25
C ASP A 63 15.20 27.24 10.90
N ALA A 64 14.97 28.50 10.51
CA ALA A 64 14.23 28.85 9.30
C ALA A 64 14.84 28.28 7.99
N SER A 65 16.16 28.06 7.97
CA SER A 65 16.89 27.47 6.84
C SER A 65 17.16 25.98 6.97
N ALA A 66 16.83 25.37 8.12
CA ALA A 66 17.09 23.95 8.33
C ALA A 66 16.06 23.10 7.57
N PRO A 67 16.48 21.97 6.97
CA PRO A 67 15.54 21.00 6.43
C PRO A 67 14.74 20.36 7.56
N LEU A 68 13.54 19.87 7.23
CA LEU A 68 12.76 19.05 8.13
C LEU A 68 13.29 17.61 8.07
N ASP A 69 13.91 17.14 9.15
CA ASP A 69 14.34 15.76 9.33
C ASP A 69 13.35 14.96 10.19
N ASP A 70 13.57 13.64 10.30
CA ASP A 70 12.68 12.73 11.02
C ASP A 70 12.57 13.10 12.52
N ALA A 71 13.67 13.53 13.14
CA ALA A 71 13.69 13.93 14.54
C ALA A 71 12.86 15.20 14.80
N ALA A 72 12.92 16.17 13.88
CA ALA A 72 12.10 17.38 13.96
C ALA A 72 10.62 17.08 13.72
N VAL A 73 10.29 16.13 12.84
CA VAL A 73 8.91 15.64 12.66
C VAL A 73 8.41 15.02 13.95
N ASP A 74 9.17 14.11 14.56
CA ASP A 74 8.78 13.46 15.81
C ASP A 74 8.57 14.48 16.93
N ALA A 75 9.49 15.43 17.10
CA ALA A 75 9.37 16.50 18.10
C ALA A 75 8.15 17.42 17.83
N LEU A 76 7.85 17.70 16.56
CA LEU A 76 6.67 18.46 16.16
C LEU A 76 5.38 17.74 16.55
N LEU A 77 5.31 16.44 16.24
CA LEU A 77 4.13 15.63 16.55
C LEU A 77 3.95 15.45 18.05
N GLU A 78 5.02 15.18 18.80
CA GLU A 78 4.94 15.02 20.25
C GLU A 78 4.39 16.30 20.92
N ARG A 79 4.80 17.46 20.41
CA ARG A 79 4.37 18.76 20.92
C ARG A 79 2.93 19.11 20.55
N GLU A 80 2.55 18.90 19.29
CA GLU A 80 1.24 19.35 18.76
C GLU A 80 0.13 18.31 18.91
N LEU A 81 0.49 17.02 18.90
CA LEU A 81 -0.43 15.91 19.10
C LEU A 81 -0.35 15.40 20.53
N THR A 82 -0.56 16.29 21.50
CA THR A 82 -0.45 15.99 22.94
C THR A 82 -1.44 14.92 23.42
N HIS A 83 -2.54 14.70 22.67
CA HIS A 83 -3.58 13.72 22.99
C HIS A 83 -3.90 12.81 21.80
N VAL A 84 -2.94 11.97 21.40
CA VAL A 84 -3.23 10.83 20.52
C VAL A 84 -3.80 9.69 21.36
N PRO A 85 -5.03 9.21 21.10
CA PRO A 85 -5.59 8.06 21.80
C PRO A 85 -4.66 6.85 21.65
N GLN A 86 -4.37 6.17 22.76
CA GLN A 86 -3.64 4.91 22.72
C GLN A 86 -4.64 3.76 22.69
N PRO A 87 -4.41 2.72 21.87
CA PRO A 87 -5.28 1.56 21.86
C PRO A 87 -5.24 0.88 23.22
N ASP A 88 -6.42 0.63 23.79
CA ASP A 88 -6.52 -0.10 25.05
C ASP A 88 -6.61 -1.62 24.80
N ARG A 89 -6.70 -2.40 25.89
CA ARG A 89 -6.86 -3.85 25.80
C ARG A 89 -8.13 -4.24 25.02
N ALA A 90 -9.23 -3.52 25.21
CA ALA A 90 -10.50 -3.83 24.54
C ALA A 90 -10.43 -3.58 23.03
N ASP A 91 -9.68 -2.57 22.60
CA ASP A 91 -9.35 -2.33 21.19
C ASP A 91 -8.55 -3.48 20.59
N CYS A 92 -7.55 -3.97 21.33
CA CYS A 92 -6.71 -5.08 20.90
C CYS A 92 -7.50 -6.40 20.82
N GLU A 93 -8.33 -6.71 21.81
CA GLU A 93 -9.19 -7.91 21.81
C GLU A 93 -10.19 -7.88 20.65
N ARG A 94 -10.81 -6.72 20.40
CA ARG A 94 -11.73 -6.52 19.27
C ARG A 94 -11.02 -6.68 17.92
N TYR A 95 -9.77 -6.20 17.81
CA TYR A 95 -8.97 -6.42 16.62
C TYR A 95 -8.64 -7.91 16.44
N TYR A 96 -8.16 -8.57 17.49
CA TYR A 96 -7.85 -10.01 17.49
C TYR A 96 -9.06 -10.84 17.04
N SER A 97 -10.23 -10.62 17.62
CA SER A 97 -11.44 -11.40 17.30
C SER A 97 -11.89 -11.21 15.85
N ARG A 98 -11.74 -10.00 15.29
CA ARG A 98 -12.11 -9.70 13.90
C ARG A 98 -11.11 -10.23 12.88
N HIS A 99 -9.89 -10.52 13.30
CA HIS A 99 -8.80 -10.94 12.42
C HIS A 99 -8.15 -12.26 12.91
N ALA A 100 -8.92 -13.14 13.56
CA ALA A 100 -8.42 -14.37 14.17
C ALA A 100 -7.61 -15.24 13.19
N ALA A 101 -7.97 -15.21 11.89
CA ALA A 101 -7.24 -15.91 10.83
C ALA A 101 -5.77 -15.48 10.68
N ARG A 102 -5.44 -14.22 11.00
CA ARG A 102 -4.07 -13.69 10.99
C ARG A 102 -3.26 -14.14 12.20
N PHE A 103 -3.92 -14.53 13.28
CA PHE A 103 -3.30 -14.97 14.52
C PHE A 103 -3.31 -16.49 14.63
N ARG A 104 -2.80 -17.17 13.59
CA ARG A 104 -2.61 -18.62 13.55
C ARG A 104 -1.17 -18.97 13.20
N ARG A 105 -0.69 -20.08 13.77
CA ARG A 105 0.62 -20.67 13.48
C ARG A 105 0.45 -22.05 12.87
N GLY A 106 1.23 -22.32 11.82
CA GLY A 106 1.13 -23.58 11.08
C GLY A 106 -0.07 -23.63 10.15
N ASP A 107 -0.58 -22.49 9.67
CA ASP A 107 -1.51 -22.47 8.55
C ASP A 107 -0.84 -23.11 7.33
N ILE A 108 -1.57 -24.01 6.69
CA ILE A 108 -1.13 -24.71 5.49
C ILE A 108 -2.13 -24.42 4.36
N VAL A 109 -1.61 -24.03 3.20
CA VAL A 109 -2.38 -23.85 1.98
C VAL A 109 -1.86 -24.79 0.91
N TYR A 110 -2.77 -25.49 0.24
CA TYR A 110 -2.49 -26.19 -1.00
C TYR A 110 -2.94 -25.29 -2.14
N ALA A 111 -2.00 -24.96 -3.01
CA ALA A 111 -2.24 -24.04 -4.11
C ALA A 111 -1.58 -24.52 -5.41
N SER A 112 -2.16 -24.08 -6.52
CA SER A 112 -1.56 -24.12 -7.85
C SER A 112 -1.50 -22.71 -8.43
N HIS A 113 -0.56 -22.46 -9.34
CA HIS A 113 -0.47 -21.16 -10.02
C HIS A 113 -0.10 -21.25 -11.50
N VAL A 114 -0.44 -20.18 -12.23
CA VAL A 114 0.04 -19.90 -13.58
C VAL A 114 0.83 -18.59 -13.53
N LEU A 115 2.11 -18.62 -13.88
CA LEU A 115 2.99 -17.46 -13.87
C LEU A 115 3.16 -16.90 -15.28
N PHE A 116 2.86 -15.62 -15.45
CA PHE A 116 3.26 -14.81 -16.61
C PHE A 116 4.45 -13.94 -16.20
N ALA A 117 5.65 -14.39 -16.54
CA ALA A 117 6.88 -13.80 -16.04
C ALA A 117 7.16 -12.43 -16.68
N VAL A 118 7.46 -11.45 -15.83
CA VAL A 118 7.96 -10.15 -16.28
C VAL A 118 9.46 -10.26 -16.53
N THR A 119 9.91 -9.85 -17.72
CA THR A 119 11.33 -9.77 -18.08
C THR A 119 11.58 -8.44 -18.76
N GLU A 120 12.82 -7.96 -18.76
CA GLU A 120 13.21 -6.66 -19.37
C GLU A 120 12.83 -6.53 -20.85
N ARG A 121 12.61 -7.66 -21.54
CA ARG A 121 12.31 -7.73 -22.97
C ARG A 121 10.83 -7.75 -23.30
N VAL A 122 9.95 -7.90 -22.30
CA VAL A 122 8.52 -8.09 -22.51
C VAL A 122 7.76 -6.83 -22.05
N PRO A 123 7.02 -6.16 -22.95
CA PRO A 123 6.22 -5.01 -22.55
C PRO A 123 5.14 -5.41 -21.53
N LEU A 124 5.02 -4.66 -20.44
CA LEU A 124 4.15 -5.00 -19.30
C LEU A 124 2.66 -5.03 -19.64
N ALA A 125 2.19 -4.05 -20.43
CA ALA A 125 0.78 -3.91 -20.79
C ALA A 125 0.23 -5.16 -21.54
N PRO A 126 0.81 -5.61 -22.66
CA PRO A 126 0.31 -6.79 -23.36
C PRO A 126 0.49 -8.08 -22.55
N LEU A 127 1.52 -8.17 -21.69
CA LEU A 127 1.67 -9.31 -20.78
C LEU A 127 0.52 -9.38 -19.78
N ARG A 128 0.14 -8.23 -19.21
CA ARG A 128 -0.99 -8.12 -18.29
C ARG A 128 -2.31 -8.47 -18.98
N GLU A 129 -2.55 -7.97 -20.18
CA GLU A 129 -3.76 -8.29 -20.96
C GLU A 129 -3.87 -9.80 -21.21
N ARG A 130 -2.77 -10.45 -21.60
CA ARG A 130 -2.72 -11.91 -21.77
C ARG A 130 -3.02 -12.65 -20.46
N ALA A 131 -2.44 -12.21 -19.34
CA ALA A 131 -2.68 -12.81 -18.04
C ALA A 131 -4.16 -12.63 -17.60
N GLN A 132 -4.76 -11.47 -17.88
CA GLN A 132 -6.17 -11.19 -17.59
C GLN A 132 -7.12 -12.04 -18.44
N ALA A 133 -6.82 -12.24 -19.72
CA ALA A 133 -7.60 -13.12 -20.59
C ALA A 133 -7.56 -14.57 -20.08
N ALA A 134 -6.36 -15.09 -19.78
CA ALA A 134 -6.22 -16.43 -19.21
C ALA A 134 -6.93 -16.59 -17.86
N LEU A 135 -6.93 -15.54 -17.02
CA LEU A 135 -7.69 -15.54 -15.77
C LEU A 135 -9.20 -15.64 -16.05
N ALA A 136 -9.72 -14.86 -17.00
CA ALA A 136 -11.14 -14.89 -17.35
C ALA A 136 -11.58 -16.26 -17.86
N ASP A 137 -10.77 -16.89 -18.71
CA ASP A 137 -11.04 -18.24 -19.25
C ASP A 137 -11.09 -19.28 -18.12
N VAL A 138 -10.12 -19.25 -17.21
CA VAL A 138 -10.04 -20.20 -16.09
C VAL A 138 -11.12 -19.94 -15.04
N LEU A 139 -11.55 -18.69 -14.84
CA LEU A 139 -12.71 -18.41 -13.99
C LEU A 139 -14.02 -18.93 -14.60
N ALA A 140 -14.16 -18.87 -15.92
CA ALA A 140 -15.33 -19.40 -16.63
C ALA A 140 -15.33 -20.93 -16.69
N ALA A 141 -14.16 -21.56 -16.76
CA ALA A 141 -13.99 -23.01 -16.77
C ALA A 141 -12.83 -23.47 -15.86
N PRO A 142 -13.05 -23.57 -14.53
CA PRO A 142 -12.00 -23.89 -13.56
C PRO A 142 -11.28 -25.21 -13.79
N ASP A 143 -11.94 -26.20 -14.42
CA ASP A 143 -11.37 -27.51 -14.75
C ASP A 143 -10.29 -27.45 -15.84
N THR A 144 -10.13 -26.30 -16.51
CA THR A 144 -9.09 -26.08 -17.52
C THR A 144 -7.77 -25.57 -16.94
N PHE A 145 -7.72 -25.29 -15.64
CA PHE A 145 -6.57 -24.66 -14.98
C PHE A 145 -5.25 -25.36 -15.30
N GLU A 146 -5.19 -26.68 -15.16
CA GLU A 146 -3.97 -27.46 -15.37
C GLU A 146 -3.52 -27.41 -16.83
N ALA A 147 -4.45 -27.32 -17.78
CA ALA A 147 -4.14 -27.18 -19.20
C ALA A 147 -3.57 -25.78 -19.50
N VAL A 148 -4.18 -24.73 -18.94
CA VAL A 148 -3.69 -23.35 -19.05
C VAL A 148 -2.31 -23.21 -18.39
N ALA A 149 -2.10 -23.84 -17.23
CA ALA A 149 -0.82 -23.87 -16.54
C ALA A 149 0.27 -24.50 -17.41
N ARG A 150 0.02 -25.69 -17.99
CA ARG A 150 0.97 -26.36 -18.89
C ARG A 150 1.29 -25.55 -20.15
N ALA A 151 0.30 -24.85 -20.71
CA ALA A 151 0.43 -24.15 -21.97
C ALA A 151 1.06 -22.75 -21.83
N SER A 152 0.80 -22.05 -20.72
CA SER A 152 1.10 -20.62 -20.60
C SER A 152 2.02 -20.25 -19.43
N SER A 153 2.17 -21.10 -18.42
CA SER A 153 2.97 -20.74 -17.24
C SER A 153 4.47 -20.77 -17.55
N ASN A 154 5.19 -19.75 -17.07
CA ASN A 154 6.64 -19.67 -17.13
C ASN A 154 7.34 -20.30 -15.90
N CYS A 155 6.57 -20.84 -14.96
CA CYS A 155 7.11 -21.54 -13.78
C CYS A 155 7.38 -23.02 -14.11
N PRO A 156 8.46 -23.65 -13.59
CA PRO A 156 8.68 -25.09 -13.74
C PRO A 156 7.52 -25.97 -13.28
N SER A 157 6.68 -25.48 -12.34
CA SER A 157 5.47 -26.16 -11.88
C SER A 157 4.45 -26.40 -13.01
N ALA A 158 4.56 -25.70 -14.15
CA ALA A 158 3.76 -25.93 -15.35
C ALA A 158 3.71 -27.41 -15.75
N GLN A 159 4.82 -28.14 -15.62
CA GLN A 159 4.92 -29.56 -15.99
C GLN A 159 3.95 -30.44 -15.19
N VAL A 160 3.64 -30.05 -13.95
CA VAL A 160 2.71 -30.72 -13.05
C VAL A 160 1.39 -29.96 -12.91
N GLY A 161 1.01 -29.18 -13.94
CA GLY A 161 -0.26 -28.45 -13.96
C GLY A 161 -0.29 -27.21 -13.07
N GLY A 162 0.87 -26.65 -12.73
CA GLY A 162 0.99 -25.46 -11.88
C GLY A 162 0.99 -25.73 -10.38
N ASN A 163 0.94 -27.01 -9.98
CA ASN A 163 0.84 -27.43 -8.59
C ASN A 163 2.09 -27.03 -7.78
N LEU A 164 1.89 -26.31 -6.67
CA LEU A 164 2.94 -25.90 -5.74
C LEU A 164 3.02 -26.81 -4.50
N GLY A 165 2.06 -27.72 -4.35
CA GLY A 165 1.97 -28.61 -3.20
C GLY A 165 1.53 -27.87 -1.95
N GLN A 166 2.21 -28.16 -0.85
CA GLN A 166 1.94 -27.58 0.46
C GLN A 166 2.76 -26.30 0.65
N LEU A 167 2.09 -25.21 1.03
CA LEU A 167 2.70 -23.91 1.32
C LEU A 167 2.40 -23.49 2.76
N LEU A 168 3.42 -22.99 3.43
CA LEU A 168 3.38 -22.32 4.73
C LEU A 168 3.71 -20.83 4.57
N ARG A 169 3.40 -20.04 5.60
CA ARG A 169 3.90 -18.66 5.70
C ARG A 169 5.44 -18.69 5.74
N GLY A 170 6.07 -17.86 4.91
CA GLY A 170 7.51 -17.78 4.70
C GLY A 170 8.03 -18.54 3.47
N ASP A 171 7.24 -19.44 2.87
CA ASP A 171 7.69 -20.25 1.73
C ASP A 171 7.70 -19.46 0.40
N THR A 172 6.97 -18.35 0.34
CA THR A 172 6.79 -17.56 -0.88
C THR A 172 7.09 -16.08 -0.64
N VAL A 173 7.17 -15.29 -1.72
CA VAL A 173 7.35 -13.85 -1.61
C VAL A 173 6.14 -13.18 -0.95
N PRO A 174 6.33 -12.08 -0.18
CA PRO A 174 5.28 -11.49 0.65
C PRO A 174 3.98 -11.18 -0.11
N GLU A 175 4.07 -10.73 -1.36
CA GLU A 175 2.92 -10.36 -2.18
C GLU A 175 2.08 -11.59 -2.57
N PHE A 176 2.74 -12.73 -2.80
CA PHE A 176 2.06 -14.00 -3.08
C PHE A 176 1.50 -14.61 -1.80
N GLU A 177 2.26 -14.57 -0.71
CA GLU A 177 1.82 -15.05 0.59
C GLU A 177 0.56 -14.34 1.05
N ALA A 178 0.49 -13.01 0.91
CA ALA A 178 -0.71 -12.25 1.28
C ALA A 178 -1.95 -12.76 0.51
N ALA A 179 -1.81 -13.01 -0.80
CA ALA A 179 -2.92 -13.55 -1.59
C ALA A 179 -3.36 -14.96 -1.14
N LEU A 180 -2.41 -15.77 -0.67
CA LEU A 180 -2.72 -17.10 -0.13
C LEU A 180 -3.36 -17.02 1.25
N PHE A 181 -2.84 -16.22 2.18
CA PHE A 181 -3.14 -16.38 3.60
C PHE A 181 -3.98 -15.25 4.23
N ASP A 182 -4.20 -14.12 3.56
CA ASP A 182 -5.01 -13.02 4.11
C ASP A 182 -6.51 -13.14 3.84
N GLY A 183 -6.93 -14.13 3.04
CA GLY A 183 -8.33 -14.41 2.75
C GLY A 183 -8.70 -15.88 2.97
N ASP A 184 -10.01 -16.14 2.93
CA ASP A 184 -10.58 -17.47 3.14
C ASP A 184 -11.10 -18.12 1.84
N ALA A 185 -10.83 -17.50 0.68
CA ALA A 185 -11.31 -17.98 -0.61
C ALA A 185 -10.70 -19.34 -0.98
N LEU A 186 -11.53 -20.20 -1.59
CA LEU A 186 -11.16 -21.46 -2.23
C LEU A 186 -11.44 -21.37 -3.74
N GLY A 187 -10.75 -22.21 -4.52
CA GLY A 187 -10.82 -22.18 -5.98
C GLY A 187 -9.91 -21.11 -6.56
N VAL A 188 -10.23 -20.68 -7.79
CA VAL A 188 -9.43 -19.71 -8.54
C VAL A 188 -9.70 -18.30 -7.99
N LEU A 189 -8.64 -17.58 -7.61
CA LEU A 189 -8.77 -16.21 -7.14
C LEU A 189 -9.22 -15.30 -8.29
N PRO A 190 -10.17 -14.38 -8.06
CA PRO A 190 -10.78 -13.58 -9.12
C PRO A 190 -9.90 -12.43 -9.63
N LYS A 191 -8.67 -12.30 -9.12
CA LYS A 191 -7.74 -11.22 -9.45
C LYS A 191 -6.34 -11.79 -9.64
N LEU A 192 -5.58 -11.16 -10.53
CA LEU A 192 -4.14 -11.44 -10.67
C LEU A 192 -3.41 -11.02 -9.40
N VAL A 193 -2.53 -11.90 -8.94
CA VAL A 193 -1.56 -11.59 -7.88
C VAL A 193 -0.31 -11.05 -8.56
N ASN A 194 0.08 -9.83 -8.23
CA ASN A 194 1.28 -9.21 -8.79
C ASN A 194 2.44 -9.45 -7.83
N THR A 195 3.56 -9.93 -8.34
CA THR A 195 4.81 -10.05 -7.58
C THR A 195 5.97 -9.53 -8.41
N ARG A 196 7.16 -9.41 -7.80
CA ARG A 196 8.40 -9.10 -8.54
C ARG A 196 8.71 -10.05 -9.71
N PHE A 197 8.11 -11.25 -9.74
CA PHE A 197 8.31 -12.21 -10.83
C PHE A 197 7.30 -12.03 -11.98
N GLY A 198 6.22 -11.28 -11.77
CA GLY A 198 5.20 -11.00 -12.77
C GLY A 198 3.78 -11.23 -12.26
N PHE A 199 2.90 -11.67 -13.16
CA PHE A 199 1.47 -11.85 -12.89
C PHE A 199 1.15 -13.31 -12.62
N HIS A 200 0.42 -13.60 -11.54
CA HIS A 200 0.04 -14.94 -11.15
C HIS A 200 -1.47 -15.11 -11.14
N ILE A 201 -1.95 -16.16 -11.77
CA ILE A 201 -3.28 -16.71 -11.54
C ILE A 201 -3.12 -17.78 -10.46
N VAL A 202 -3.88 -17.71 -9.39
CA VAL A 202 -3.75 -18.60 -8.24
C VAL A 202 -5.04 -19.37 -8.04
N ARG A 203 -4.92 -20.68 -7.84
CA ARG A 203 -6.00 -21.56 -7.39
C ARG A 203 -5.64 -22.13 -6.04
N ILE A 204 -6.60 -22.11 -5.13
CA ILE A 204 -6.44 -22.63 -3.78
C ILE A 204 -7.32 -23.86 -3.64
N GLU A 205 -6.71 -25.04 -3.62
CA GLU A 205 -7.43 -26.31 -3.53
C GLU A 205 -7.89 -26.60 -2.10
N ARG A 206 -7.03 -26.34 -1.12
CA ARG A 206 -7.31 -26.69 0.27
C ARG A 206 -6.59 -25.76 1.24
N ARG A 207 -7.27 -25.45 2.35
CA ARG A 207 -6.70 -24.75 3.50
C ARG A 207 -6.79 -25.65 4.71
N VAL A 208 -5.71 -25.75 5.48
CA VAL A 208 -5.70 -26.42 6.77
C VAL A 208 -5.30 -25.37 7.81
N PRO A 209 -6.24 -24.92 8.66
CA PRO A 209 -5.94 -23.91 9.66
C PRO A 209 -4.98 -24.49 10.70
N GLY A 210 -4.00 -23.68 11.07
CA GLY A 210 -3.08 -23.95 12.15
C GLY A 210 -3.68 -23.67 13.52
N ALA A 211 -2.83 -23.69 14.54
CA ALA A 211 -3.22 -23.39 15.91
C ALA A 211 -3.38 -21.88 16.10
N ALA A 212 -4.45 -21.46 16.80
CA ALA A 212 -4.62 -20.08 17.18
C ALA A 212 -3.50 -19.65 18.15
N VAL A 213 -2.89 -18.50 17.88
CA VAL A 213 -1.97 -17.84 18.80
C VAL A 213 -2.80 -17.20 19.91
N PRO A 214 -2.57 -17.51 21.19
CA PRO A 214 -3.33 -16.90 22.29
C PRO A 214 -3.27 -15.37 22.25
N PHE A 215 -4.37 -14.71 22.64
CA PHE A 215 -4.44 -13.25 22.63
C PHE A 215 -3.27 -12.61 23.39
N ASP A 216 -2.95 -13.10 24.58
CA ASP A 216 -1.89 -12.52 25.41
C ASP A 216 -0.51 -12.54 24.72
N GLU A 217 -0.26 -13.51 23.82
CA GLU A 217 0.96 -13.58 23.02
C GLU A 217 0.92 -12.59 21.83
N ALA A 218 -0.26 -12.36 21.24
CA ALA A 218 -0.44 -11.43 20.12
C ALA A 218 -0.65 -9.97 20.57
N ALA A 219 -1.02 -9.72 21.82
CA ALA A 219 -1.50 -8.42 22.31
C ALA A 219 -0.49 -7.30 22.10
N GLY A 220 0.81 -7.55 22.34
CA GLY A 220 1.86 -6.55 22.15
C GLY A 220 1.98 -6.09 20.69
N GLN A 221 2.00 -7.04 19.75
CA GLN A 221 2.06 -6.76 18.32
C GLN A 221 0.80 -6.01 17.84
N ILE A 222 -0.37 -6.38 18.35
CA ILE A 222 -1.64 -5.71 18.01
C ILE A 222 -1.63 -4.28 18.52
N ALA A 223 -1.21 -4.06 19.76
CA ALA A 223 -1.16 -2.73 20.37
C ALA A 223 -0.22 -1.80 19.57
N GLU A 224 0.96 -2.29 19.18
CA GLU A 224 1.90 -1.52 18.37
C GLU A 224 1.33 -1.16 16.99
N TYR A 225 0.73 -2.13 16.30
CA TYR A 225 0.07 -1.91 15.01
C TYR A 225 -1.06 -0.88 15.12
N LEU A 226 -1.95 -1.03 16.11
CA LEU A 226 -3.06 -0.10 16.29
C LEU A 226 -2.56 1.30 16.66
N ALA A 227 -1.52 1.41 17.48
CA ALA A 227 -0.92 2.70 17.82
C ALA A 227 -0.32 3.39 16.58
N GLN A 228 0.33 2.64 15.68
CA GLN A 228 0.79 3.16 14.40
C GLN A 228 -0.37 3.66 13.54
N CYS A 229 -1.47 2.90 13.43
CA CYS A 229 -2.66 3.33 12.68
C CYS A 229 -3.27 4.61 13.25
N VAL A 230 -3.39 4.74 14.58
CA VAL A 230 -3.92 5.96 15.20
C VAL A 230 -2.98 7.14 14.94
N ARG A 231 -1.66 6.97 15.08
CA ARG A 231 -0.67 8.02 14.77
C ARG A 231 -0.75 8.49 13.33
N GLN A 232 -0.83 7.56 12.37
CA GLN A 232 -0.98 7.89 10.95
C GLN A 232 -2.27 8.68 10.67
N ARG A 233 -3.37 8.29 11.32
CA ARG A 233 -4.64 9.04 11.20
C ARG A 233 -4.53 10.45 11.78
N ALA A 234 -3.93 10.59 12.97
CA ALA A 234 -3.73 11.86 13.62
C ALA A 234 -2.84 12.79 12.77
N MET A 235 -1.75 12.27 12.21
CA MET A 235 -0.87 13.01 11.28
C MET A 235 -1.65 13.52 10.06
N ARG A 236 -2.43 12.65 9.39
CA ARG A 236 -3.24 13.05 8.23
C ARG A 236 -4.23 14.18 8.58
N GLN A 237 -4.88 14.07 9.73
CA GLN A 237 -5.79 15.11 10.22
C GLN A 237 -5.05 16.42 10.51
N TYR A 238 -3.88 16.34 11.12
CA TYR A 238 -3.06 17.50 11.44
C TYR A 238 -2.59 18.24 10.19
N VAL A 239 -2.07 17.51 9.19
CA VAL A 239 -1.70 18.07 7.89
C VAL A 239 -2.90 18.74 7.21
N ALA A 240 -4.09 18.14 7.28
CA ALA A 240 -5.30 18.75 6.73
C ALA A 240 -5.67 20.08 7.43
N VAL A 241 -5.47 20.18 8.74
CA VAL A 241 -5.65 21.44 9.49
C VAL A 241 -4.63 22.50 9.05
N LEU A 242 -3.35 22.12 8.92
CA LEU A 242 -2.31 23.03 8.43
C LEU A 242 -2.61 23.51 7.01
N ALA A 243 -3.04 22.60 6.14
CA ALA A 243 -3.40 22.92 4.76
C ALA A 243 -4.59 23.88 4.70
N GLY A 244 -5.62 23.68 5.54
CA GLY A 244 -6.78 24.57 5.63
C GLY A 244 -6.45 25.98 6.13
N ALA A 245 -5.35 26.16 6.86
CA ALA A 245 -4.87 27.45 7.35
C ALA A 245 -3.81 28.11 6.43
N ALA A 246 -3.36 27.42 5.39
CA ALA A 246 -2.28 27.86 4.50
C ALA A 246 -2.79 28.36 3.15
N ARG A 247 -2.00 29.21 2.49
CA ARG A 247 -2.15 29.52 1.07
C ARG A 247 -1.39 28.48 0.25
N ILE A 248 -2.12 27.67 -0.51
CA ILE A 248 -1.58 26.58 -1.32
C ILE A 248 -1.94 26.80 -2.78
N GLU A 249 -0.95 26.73 -3.65
CA GLU A 249 -1.08 26.85 -5.10
C GLU A 249 -0.44 25.62 -5.78
N GLY A 250 -1.06 25.10 -6.84
CA GLY A 250 -0.46 24.03 -7.66
C GLY A 250 -0.55 22.60 -7.08
N VAL A 251 -1.36 22.37 -6.05
CA VAL A 251 -1.72 21.03 -5.55
C VAL A 251 -3.09 21.06 -4.88
N ALA A 252 -3.89 20.02 -5.09
CA ALA A 252 -5.14 19.83 -4.36
C ALA A 252 -4.87 19.02 -3.09
N PHE A 253 -5.30 19.55 -1.95
CA PHE A 253 -5.49 18.73 -0.76
C PHE A 253 -6.97 18.39 -0.68
N ASP A 254 -7.29 17.13 -0.39
CA ASP A 254 -8.64 16.75 0.03
C ASP A 254 -8.94 17.46 1.36
N GLY A 255 -9.40 18.71 1.25
CA GLY A 255 -9.67 19.57 2.37
C GLY A 255 -10.87 19.06 3.16
N ALA A 256 -10.67 18.93 4.46
CA ALA A 256 -11.42 19.57 5.55
C ALA A 256 -12.70 20.37 5.19
N SER A 257 -13.59 19.81 4.38
CA SER A 257 -14.98 20.25 4.18
C SER A 257 -15.93 19.21 4.79
N GLY A 258 -15.58 18.72 5.98
CA GLY A 258 -16.42 17.84 6.80
C GLY A 258 -16.59 18.48 8.19
N PRO A 259 -17.82 18.74 8.65
CA PRO A 259 -18.06 19.49 9.87
C PRO A 259 -17.79 18.60 11.08
N LEU A 260 -16.64 18.77 11.74
CA LEU A 260 -16.42 18.22 13.08
C LEU A 260 -15.60 19.19 13.92
N VAL A 261 -16.21 20.35 14.20
CA VAL A 261 -16.11 21.01 15.49
C VAL A 261 -17.50 20.89 16.11
N GLN A 262 -17.68 19.85 16.93
CA GLN A 262 -18.60 19.81 18.08
C GLN A 262 -18.35 18.52 18.86
#